data_AF-A0A6P2FI09-F1
#
_entry.id   AF-A0A6P2FI09-F1
#
_cell.length_a   1.000
_cell.length_b   1.000
_cell.length_c   1.000
_cell.angle_alpha   90.00
_cell.angle_beta   90.00
_cell.angle_gamma   90.00
#
_symmetry.space_group_name_H-M   'P 1'
#
loop_
_entity.id
_entity.type
_entity.pdbx_description
1 polymer ?
#
loop_
_entity_poly.entity_id
_entity_poly.type
_entity_poly.pdbx_seq_one_letter_code
_entity_poly.pdbx_strand_id
1 'polypeptide(L)'
;MVNHPNRKKVFGLALDQRPSPEQIRALRDGLRMTQEQAAAFVHVSTRTWQAWETGQNPMSLATWEHWHLKVKSLKPVKAPPLQPPAEGS
;
A
#
# COMPACT_ATOMS: atom_id res chain seq x y z
N MET A 1 -7.59 -2.75 30.72
CA MET A 1 -6.35 -2.39 30.00
C MET A 1 -5.57 -3.67 29.74
N VAL A 2 -5.81 -4.31 28.60
CA VAL A 2 -5.12 -5.57 28.27
C VAL A 2 -3.90 -5.19 27.45
N ASN A 3 -2.74 -5.28 28.10
CA ASN A 3 -1.44 -5.25 27.45
C ASN A 3 -1.39 -6.48 26.53
N HIS A 4 -1.16 -6.31 25.22
CA HIS A 4 -0.96 -7.42 24.29
C HIS A 4 0.54 -7.53 23.92
N PRO A 5 1.41 -7.99 24.84
CA PRO A 5 2.84 -8.06 24.58
C PRO A 5 3.19 -9.39 23.91
N ASN A 6 2.61 -9.71 22.75
CA ASN A 6 3.15 -10.77 21.89
C ASN A 6 2.55 -10.84 20.48
N ARG A 7 2.42 -9.71 19.79
CA ARG A 7 2.27 -9.77 18.33
C ARG A 7 3.68 -9.79 17.75
N LYS A 8 4.12 -11.01 17.39
CA LYS A 8 5.41 -11.32 16.78
C LYS A 8 5.84 -10.18 15.86
N LYS A 9 7.05 -9.66 16.05
CA LYS A 9 7.75 -8.79 15.10
C LYS A 9 7.91 -9.58 13.80
N VAL A 10 6.87 -9.64 12.98
CA VAL A 10 6.94 -10.23 11.66
C VAL A 10 7.82 -9.28 10.86
N PHE A 11 9.11 -9.59 10.78
CA PHE A 11 10.05 -8.96 9.85
C PHE A 11 10.35 -7.47 10.07
N GLY A 12 11.03 -7.06 11.14
CA GLY A 12 11.87 -5.82 11.20
C GLY A 12 11.26 -4.48 10.77
N LEU A 13 9.96 -4.45 10.48
CA LEU A 13 9.16 -3.37 9.95
C LEU A 13 8.01 -3.23 10.95
N ALA A 14 7.75 -2.02 11.40
CA ALA A 14 6.65 -1.72 12.31
C ALA A 14 5.30 -1.87 11.58
N LEU A 15 4.89 -3.11 11.27
CA LEU A 15 3.59 -3.46 10.68
C LEU A 15 2.45 -3.36 11.70
N ASP A 16 2.78 -3.13 12.97
CA ASP A 16 1.85 -2.90 14.07
C ASP A 16 1.30 -1.47 14.10
N GLN A 17 1.87 -0.56 13.30
CA GLN A 17 1.43 0.83 13.18
C GLN A 17 0.77 1.08 11.82
N ARG A 18 -0.28 1.90 11.84
CA ARG A 18 -0.95 2.33 10.61
C ARG A 18 0.03 3.22 9.82
N PRO A 19 0.20 2.99 8.51
CA PRO A 19 1.13 3.80 7.72
C PRO A 19 0.63 5.25 7.63
N SER A 20 1.57 6.20 7.65
CA SER A 20 1.25 7.59 7.37
C SER A 20 0.94 7.79 5.88
N PRO A 21 0.19 8.84 5.50
CA PRO A 21 -0.08 9.16 4.10
C PRO A 21 1.21 9.29 3.27
N GLU A 22 2.25 9.88 3.85
CA GLU A 22 3.58 10.02 3.24
C GLU A 22 4.26 8.67 2.99
N GLN A 23 4.15 7.74 3.95
CA GLN A 23 4.68 6.39 3.78
C GLN A 23 3.97 5.67 2.63
N ILE A 24 2.64 5.75 2.58
CA ILE A 24 1.82 5.14 1.50
C ILE A 24 2.26 5.66 0.14
N ARG A 25 2.45 6.97 0.01
CA ARG A 25 2.95 7.61 -1.21
C ARG A 25 4.36 7.13 -1.58
N ALA A 26 5.28 7.13 -0.61
CA ALA A 26 6.67 6.72 -0.83
C ALA A 26 6.78 5.26 -1.30
N LEU A 27 5.90 4.37 -0.84
CA LEU A 27 5.89 2.97 -1.26
C LEU A 27 5.39 2.79 -2.68
N ARG A 28 4.32 3.51 -3.05
CA ARG A 28 3.82 3.52 -4.42
C ARG A 28 4.92 4.03 -5.37
N ASP A 29 5.57 5.12 -5.01
CA ASP A 29 6.66 5.71 -5.80
C ASP A 29 7.87 4.76 -5.87
N GLY A 30 8.20 4.06 -4.77
CA GLY A 30 9.27 3.06 -4.73
C GLY A 30 9.05 1.87 -5.67
N LEU A 31 7.79 1.49 -5.91
CA LEU A 31 7.40 0.48 -6.90
C LEU A 31 7.09 1.06 -8.28
N ARG A 32 7.21 2.39 -8.46
CA ARG A 32 6.87 3.13 -9.69
C ARG A 32 5.44 2.85 -10.19
N MET A 33 4.50 2.72 -9.26
CA MET A 33 3.10 2.46 -9.57
C MET A 33 2.28 3.77 -9.66
N THR A 34 1.25 3.78 -10.50
CA THR A 34 0.20 4.81 -10.43
C THR A 34 -0.74 4.53 -9.25
N GLN A 35 -1.57 5.52 -8.87
CA GLN A 35 -2.56 5.34 -7.79
C GLN A 35 -3.56 4.22 -8.12
N GLU A 36 -3.96 4.09 -9.39
CA GLU A 36 -4.85 3.03 -9.88
C GLU A 36 -4.18 1.66 -9.80
N GLN A 37 -2.92 1.56 -10.21
CA GLN A 37 -2.16 0.31 -10.11
C GLN A 37 -2.00 -0.12 -8.66
N ALA A 38 -1.68 0.81 -7.76
CA ALA A 38 -1.55 0.53 -6.34
C ALA A 38 -2.89 0.12 -5.71
N ALA A 39 -4.00 0.77 -6.10
CA ALA A 39 -5.34 0.40 -5.67
C ALA A 39 -5.72 -1.03 -6.15
N ALA A 40 -5.50 -1.33 -7.43
CA ALA A 40 -5.71 -2.66 -8.00
C ALA A 40 -4.80 -3.71 -7.33
N PHE A 41 -3.57 -3.32 -6.96
CA PHE A 41 -2.62 -4.19 -6.29
C PHE A 41 -3.12 -4.68 -4.93
N VAL A 42 -3.88 -3.87 -4.18
CA VAL A 42 -4.51 -4.28 -2.90
C VAL A 42 -6.02 -4.49 -2.99
N HIS A 43 -6.56 -4.58 -4.20
CA HIS A 43 -7.98 -4.84 -4.48
C HIS A 43 -8.94 -3.81 -3.85
N VAL A 44 -8.61 -2.52 -3.95
CA VAL A 44 -9.47 -1.41 -3.53
C VAL A 44 -9.73 -0.45 -4.68
N SER A 45 -10.65 0.50 -4.49
CA SER A 45 -10.89 1.56 -5.47
C SER A 45 -9.77 2.60 -5.48
N THR A 46 -9.52 3.25 -6.62
CA THR A 46 -8.56 4.37 -6.73
C THR A 46 -8.86 5.50 -5.76
N ARG A 47 -10.15 5.80 -5.55
CA ARG A 47 -10.60 6.82 -4.57
C ARG A 47 -10.21 6.45 -3.15
N THR A 48 -10.34 5.17 -2.77
CA THR A 48 -9.92 4.67 -1.47
C THR A 48 -8.41 4.87 -1.28
N TRP A 49 -7.62 4.56 -2.31
CA TRP A 49 -6.17 4.79 -2.29
C TRP A 49 -5.81 6.26 -2.13
N GLN A 50 -6.44 7.15 -2.91
CA GLN A 50 -6.24 8.60 -2.81
C GLN A 50 -6.62 9.15 -1.42
N ALA A 51 -7.71 8.66 -0.82
CA ALA A 51 -8.10 9.05 0.53
C ALA A 51 -7.05 8.67 1.58
N TRP A 52 -6.29 7.59 1.35
CA TRP A 52 -5.18 7.20 2.21
C TRP A 52 -3.95 8.09 2.01
N GLU A 53 -3.59 8.42 0.76
CA GLU A 53 -2.46 9.32 0.45
C GLU A 53 -2.70 10.78 0.88
N THR A 54 -3.96 11.19 1.01
CA THR A 54 -4.35 12.54 1.48
C THR A 54 -4.64 12.58 2.98
N GLY A 55 -4.64 11.44 3.67
CA GLY A 55 -4.97 11.35 5.09
C GLY A 55 -6.46 11.54 5.42
N GLN A 56 -7.35 11.59 4.42
CA GLN A 56 -8.80 11.64 4.63
C GLN A 56 -9.31 10.41 5.37
N ASN A 57 -8.74 9.24 5.06
CA ASN A 57 -9.01 8.00 5.78
C ASN A 57 -7.70 7.26 6.07
N PRO A 58 -7.56 6.61 7.23
CA PRO A 58 -6.41 5.77 7.49
C PRO A 58 -6.50 4.45 6.72
N MET A 59 -5.35 3.96 6.20
CA MET A 59 -5.26 2.61 5.67
C MET A 59 -5.42 1.57 6.80
N SER A 60 -6.13 0.47 6.51
CA SER A 60 -6.29 -0.63 7.46
C SER A 60 -4.98 -1.41 7.61
N LEU A 61 -4.70 -1.93 8.81
CA LEU A 61 -3.53 -2.79 9.04
C LEU A 61 -3.56 -4.06 8.19
N ALA A 62 -4.75 -4.62 7.93
CA ALA A 62 -4.88 -5.80 7.08
C ALA A 62 -4.47 -5.52 5.63
N THR A 63 -4.87 -4.37 5.08
CA THR A 63 -4.42 -3.93 3.75
C THR A 63 -2.91 -3.67 3.74
N TRP A 64 -2.40 -3.07 4.81
CA TRP A 64 -0.98 -2.77 4.97
C TRP A 64 -0.12 -4.03 4.96
N GLU A 65 -0.51 -5.05 5.73
CA GLU A 65 0.13 -6.36 5.72
C GLU A 65 -0.01 -7.05 4.35
N HIS A 66 -1.19 -6.98 3.72
CA HIS A 66 -1.43 -7.56 2.39
C HIS A 66 -0.49 -6.97 1.33
N TRP A 67 -0.29 -5.65 1.32
CA TRP A 67 0.67 -4.99 0.44
C TRP A 67 2.06 -5.63 0.58
N HIS A 68 2.59 -5.69 1.81
CA HIS A 68 3.92 -6.23 2.06
C HIS A 68 4.05 -7.71 1.68
N LEU A 69 3.02 -8.51 1.91
CA LEU A 69 3.01 -9.90 1.49
C LEU A 69 3.07 -10.03 -0.03
N LYS A 70 2.31 -9.22 -0.78
CA LYS A 70 2.38 -9.21 -2.24
C LYS A 70 3.72 -8.68 -2.75
N VAL A 71 4.28 -7.63 -2.16
CA VAL A 71 5.60 -7.11 -2.56
C VAL A 71 6.69 -8.17 -2.39
N LYS A 72 6.64 -8.95 -1.30
CA LYS A 72 7.58 -10.08 -1.10
C LYS A 72 7.38 -11.20 -2.10
N SER A 73 6.16 -11.42 -2.60
CA SER A 73 5.87 -12.46 -3.60
C SER A 73 6.10 -12.01 -5.04
N LEU A 74 6.27 -10.71 -5.28
CA LEU A 74 6.68 -10.20 -6.59
C LEU A 74 8.07 -10.75 -6.94
N LYS A 75 8.11 -11.66 -7.91
CA LYS A 75 9.32 -11.87 -8.71
C LYS A 75 9.60 -10.57 -9.47
N PRO A 76 10.86 -10.17 -9.69
CA PRO A 76 11.17 -8.95 -10.43
C PRO A 76 10.63 -9.08 -11.86
N VAL A 77 9.45 -8.52 -12.10
CA VAL A 77 8.86 -8.41 -13.42
C VAL A 77 9.36 -7.10 -14.03
N LYS A 78 9.97 -7.20 -15.22
CA LYS A 78 10.38 -6.04 -16.02
C LYS A 78 9.18 -5.10 -16.15
N ALA A 79 9.37 -3.85 -15.71
CA ALA A 79 8.33 -2.83 -15.60
C ALA A 79 7.40 -2.84 -16.82
N PRO A 80 6.08 -3.04 -16.63
CA PRO A 80 5.11 -2.77 -17.67
C PRO A 80 5.25 -1.31 -18.12
N PRO A 81 5.16 -1.03 -19.44
CA PRO A 81 5.31 0.33 -19.95
C PRO A 81 4.27 1.24 -19.30
N LEU A 82 4.73 2.44 -18.92
CA LEU A 82 3.93 3.54 -18.40
C LEU A 82 2.70 3.73 -19.28
N GLN A 83 1.54 3.25 -18.84
CA GLN A 83 0.29 3.58 -19.52
C GLN A 83 0.01 5.06 -19.24
N PRO A 84 -0.16 5.90 -20.28
CA PRO A 84 -0.61 7.28 -20.08
C PRO A 84 -1.98 7.26 -19.39
N PRO A 85 -2.32 8.31 -18.61
CA PRO A 85 -3.57 8.37 -17.86
C PRO A 85 -4.74 8.09 -18.80
N ALA A 86 -5.57 7.11 -18.46
CA ALA A 86 -6.83 6.90 -19.15
C ALA A 86 -7.66 8.18 -18.98
N GLU A 87 -7.72 8.99 -20.02
CA GLU A 87 -8.54 10.19 -20.04
C GLU A 87 -10.00 9.80 -19.84
N GLY A 88 -10.65 10.51 -18.93
CA GLY A 88 -12.07 10.33 -18.64
C GLY A 88 -12.93 10.55 -19.89
N SER A 89 -13.92 9.68 -20.06
CA SER A 89 -15.11 9.93 -20.89
C SER A 89 -16.12 10.79 -20.14
#